data_AF-A0AAV8VLY8-F1
#
_entry.id   AF-A0AAV8VLY8-F1
#
_cell.length_a   1.000
_cell.length_b   1.000
_cell.length_c   1.000
_cell.angle_alpha   90.00
_cell.angle_beta   90.00
_cell.angle_gamma   90.00
#
_symmetry.space_group_name_H-M   'P 1'
#
loop_
_entity.id
_entity.type
_entity.pdbx_description
1 polymer ?
#
loop_
_entity_poly.entity_id
_entity_poly.type
_entity_poly.pdbx_seq_one_letter_code
_entity_poly.pdbx_strand_id
1 'polypeptide(L)'
;MINSVYGKLMENVRKYRDVRMTTKWEGRYGAQNYIAKPNFHNISKTFLYEFHYDYILPKFQDKAKLLYTDTDSLIYQLNVPDIYEHIKEDSHRFDTSDYEPNNPYGIEQKN
;
A
#
# COMPACT_ATOMS: atom_id res chain seq x y z
N MET A 1 -11.03 -12.53 19.00
CA MET A 1 -10.54 -13.15 17.74
C MET A 1 -9.32 -12.33 17.31
N ILE A 2 -8.23 -12.95 16.87
CA ILE A 2 -7.03 -12.23 16.41
C ILE A 2 -7.08 -12.21 14.89
N ASN A 3 -7.12 -11.02 14.28
CA ASN A 3 -7.14 -10.87 12.82
C ASN A 3 -5.75 -10.42 12.33
N SER A 4 -5.17 -11.13 11.37
CA SER A 4 -3.90 -10.78 10.74
C SER A 4 -4.13 -10.31 9.31
N VAL A 5 -3.60 -9.15 8.94
CA VAL A 5 -3.69 -8.60 7.58
C VAL A 5 -2.33 -8.74 6.89
N TYR A 6 -2.33 -9.35 5.70
CA TYR A 6 -1.16 -9.44 4.83
C TYR A 6 -1.19 -8.30 3.80
N GLY A 7 -0.06 -7.60 3.64
CA GLY A 7 0.08 -6.30 2.96
C GLY A 7 -0.21 -6.23 1.45
N LYS A 8 -0.83 -7.24 0.83
CA LYS A 8 -1.25 -7.21 -0.58
C LYS A 8 -2.48 -6.32 -0.85
N LEU A 9 -3.14 -5.82 0.20
CA LEU A 9 -4.38 -5.03 0.12
C LEU A 9 -4.15 -3.52 0.01
N MET A 10 -2.93 -3.06 -0.15
CA MET A 10 -2.57 -1.64 -0.16
C MET A 10 -2.82 -1.04 -1.54
N GLU A 11 -3.58 0.06 -1.62
CA GLU A 11 -3.92 0.77 -2.88
C GLU A 11 -2.67 0.89 -3.78
N ASN A 12 -2.78 0.47 -5.04
CA ASN A 12 -1.73 0.66 -6.05
C ASN A 12 -1.66 2.15 -6.45
N VAL A 13 -1.21 3.01 -5.53
CA VAL A 13 -1.12 4.46 -5.73
C VAL A 13 0.10 4.83 -6.55
N ARG A 14 0.07 4.46 -7.84
CA ARG A 14 0.89 5.14 -8.85
C ARG A 14 0.27 6.50 -9.23
N LYS A 15 0.01 7.41 -8.26
CA LYS A 15 -0.67 8.69 -8.55
C LYS A 15 0.22 9.93 -8.68
N TYR A 16 1.55 9.79 -8.68
CA TYR A 16 2.43 10.74 -9.35
C TYR A 16 3.39 9.99 -10.29
N ARG A 17 2.99 9.86 -11.55
CA ARG A 17 3.86 9.34 -12.61
C ARG A 17 4.63 10.51 -13.21
N ASP A 18 5.90 10.68 -12.85
CA ASP A 18 6.83 11.52 -13.62
C ASP A 18 7.12 10.79 -14.93
N VAL A 19 6.27 11.03 -15.95
CA VAL A 19 6.42 10.40 -17.27
C VAL A 19 7.46 11.19 -18.04
N ARG A 20 8.68 10.67 -18.09
CA ARG A 20 9.76 11.20 -18.92
C ARG A 20 10.05 10.26 -20.07
N MET A 21 9.91 10.76 -21.29
CA MET A 21 10.30 10.04 -22.50
C MET A 21 11.77 10.38 -22.83
N THR A 22 12.61 9.35 -22.96
CA THR A 22 14.01 9.49 -23.40
C THR A 22 14.29 8.45 -24.48
N THR A 23 15.05 8.84 -25.51
CA THR A 23 15.38 8.00 -26.67
C THR A 23 16.77 7.37 -26.57
N LYS A 24 17.52 7.66 -25.50
CA LYS A 24 18.91 7.20 -25.30
C LYS A 24 19.06 6.48 -23.97
N TRP A 25 19.80 5.37 -23.98
CA TRP A 25 20.08 4.57 -22.77
C TRP A 25 21.11 5.26 -21.86
N GLU A 26 22.24 5.69 -22.42
CA GLU A 26 23.34 6.35 -21.71
C GLU A 26 23.37 7.87 -21.92
N GLY A 27 24.19 8.56 -21.11
CA GLY A 27 24.40 10.01 -21.16
C GLY A 27 23.69 10.78 -20.05
N ARG A 28 23.99 12.08 -19.90
CA ARG A 28 23.51 12.94 -18.79
C ARG A 28 21.98 12.91 -18.60
N TYR A 29 21.21 12.66 -19.65
CA TYR A 29 19.75 12.51 -19.64
C TYR A 29 19.27 11.15 -20.19
N GLY A 30 20.13 10.12 -20.13
CA GLY A 30 19.80 8.75 -20.53
C GLY A 30 18.92 8.05 -19.50
N ALA A 31 18.21 7.00 -19.93
CA ALA A 31 17.30 6.21 -19.09
C ALA A 31 17.96 5.71 -17.79
N GLN A 32 19.23 5.29 -17.86
CA GLN A 32 19.99 4.77 -16.71
C GLN A 32 20.06 5.77 -15.55
N ASN A 33 20.22 7.07 -15.84
CA ASN A 33 20.31 8.11 -14.82
C ASN A 33 18.97 8.40 -14.13
N TYR A 34 17.85 8.16 -14.81
CA TYR A 34 16.51 8.30 -14.21
C TYR A 34 16.18 7.11 -13.29
N ILE A 35 16.55 5.90 -13.70
CA ILE A 35 16.36 4.67 -12.90
C ILE A 35 17.22 4.72 -11.63
N ALA A 36 18.44 5.26 -11.71
CA ALA A 36 19.34 5.40 -10.59
C ALA A 36 18.97 6.53 -9.60
N LYS A 37 17.92 7.33 -9.87
CA LYS A 37 17.56 8.41 -8.94
C LYS A 37 16.96 7.82 -7.65
N PRO A 38 17.29 8.39 -6.46
CA PRO A 38 16.76 7.91 -5.19
C PRO A 38 15.22 7.92 -5.12
N ASN A 39 14.61 8.89 -5.78
CA ASN A 39 13.17 9.07 -5.82
C ASN A 39 12.42 8.10 -6.74
N PHE A 40 13.12 7.35 -7.60
CA PHE A 40 12.51 6.26 -8.37
C PHE A 40 11.91 5.18 -7.44
N HIS A 41 12.52 4.98 -6.27
CA HIS A 41 12.14 3.98 -5.29
C HIS A 41 11.48 4.56 -4.02
N ASN A 42 11.44 5.89 -3.85
CA ASN A 42 10.93 6.51 -2.62
C ASN A 42 9.40 6.64 -2.59
N ILE A 43 8.71 6.54 -3.72
CA ILE A 43 7.25 6.71 -3.79
C ILE A 43 6.53 5.62 -2.98
N SER A 44 7.00 4.37 -3.06
CA SER A 44 6.48 3.26 -2.26
C SER A 44 6.72 3.49 -0.77
N LYS A 45 7.90 3.99 -0.40
CA LYS A 45 8.22 4.28 1.01
C LYS A 45 7.31 5.37 1.59
N THR A 46 7.11 6.50 0.89
CA THR A 46 6.23 7.56 1.36
C THR A 46 4.81 7.04 1.62
N PHE A 47 4.29 6.21 0.73
CA PHE A 47 2.96 5.61 0.89
C PHE A 47 2.88 4.66 2.10
N LEU A 48 3.89 3.80 2.30
CA LEU A 48 3.94 2.93 3.49
C LEU A 48 4.00 3.74 4.78
N TYR A 49 4.77 4.83 4.80
CA TYR A 49 4.87 5.72 5.95
C TYR A 49 3.55 6.45 6.23
N GLU A 50 2.90 7.01 5.21
CA GLU A 50 1.58 7.62 5.32
C GLU A 50 0.55 6.60 5.84
N PHE A 51 0.52 5.40 5.26
CA PHE A 51 -0.39 4.36 5.72
C PHE A 51 -0.14 3.95 7.18
N HIS A 52 1.11 3.83 7.61
CA HIS A 52 1.42 3.49 8.99
C HIS A 52 1.06 4.63 9.97
N TYR A 53 1.59 5.82 9.72
CA TYR A 53 1.54 6.94 10.67
C TYR A 53 0.22 7.71 10.62
N ASP A 54 -0.38 7.86 9.44
CA ASP A 54 -1.56 8.71 9.25
C ASP A 54 -2.86 7.90 9.25
N TYR A 55 -2.79 6.57 9.01
CA TYR A 55 -3.97 5.70 9.00
C TYR A 55 -3.96 4.66 10.12
N ILE A 56 -2.97 3.76 10.18
CA ILE A 56 -2.99 2.64 11.13
C ILE A 56 -2.86 3.11 12.59
N LEU A 57 -1.87 3.95 12.90
CA LEU A 57 -1.64 4.41 14.28
C LEU A 57 -2.83 5.20 14.86
N PRO A 58 -3.43 6.17 14.15
CA PRO A 58 -4.58 6.91 14.69
C PRO A 58 -5.84 6.05 14.79
N LYS A 59 -6.10 5.15 13.82
CA LYS A 59 -7.33 4.35 13.77
C LYS A 59 -7.32 3.18 14.76
N PHE A 60 -6.20 2.47 14.86
CA PHE A 60 -6.11 1.25 15.66
C PHE A 60 -5.34 1.40 16.97
N GLN A 61 -4.51 2.43 17.12
CA GLN A 61 -3.79 2.75 18.36
C GLN A 61 -3.08 1.51 18.95
N ASP A 62 -3.37 1.16 20.20
CA ASP A 62 -2.84 0.00 20.93
C ASP A 62 -3.36 -1.36 20.41
N LYS A 63 -4.40 -1.35 19.56
CA LYS A 63 -4.96 -2.55 18.93
C LYS A 63 -4.18 -2.99 17.70
N ALA A 64 -3.23 -2.19 17.20
CA ALA A 64 -2.35 -2.56 16.10
C ALA A 64 -0.92 -2.76 16.57
N LYS A 65 -0.36 -3.93 16.25
CA LYS A 65 1.06 -4.22 16.46
C LYS A 65 1.73 -4.49 15.12
N LEU A 66 2.67 -3.62 14.74
CA LEU A 66 3.52 -3.83 13.58
C LEU A 66 4.49 -4.99 13.89
N LEU A 67 4.41 -6.06 13.11
CA LEU A 67 5.22 -7.26 13.28
C LEU A 67 6.45 -7.27 12.38
N TYR A 68 6.33 -6.74 11.16
CA TYR A 68 7.39 -6.79 10.16
C TYR A 68 7.27 -5.66 9.14
N THR A 69 8.41 -5.19 8.64
CA THR A 69 8.53 -4.20 7.56
C THR A 69 9.57 -4.64 6.54
N ASP A 70 9.24 -4.56 5.26
CA ASP A 70 10.17 -4.72 4.13
C ASP A 70 10.09 -3.49 3.19
N THR A 71 10.76 -3.58 2.05
CA THR A 71 10.92 -2.56 1.02
C THR A 71 9.61 -1.99 0.50
N ASP A 72 8.57 -2.81 0.43
CA ASP A 72 7.24 -2.46 -0.10
C ASP A 72 6.07 -2.99 0.75
N SER A 73 6.34 -3.59 1.92
CA SER A 73 5.34 -4.39 2.66
C SER A 73 5.37 -4.12 4.17
N LEU A 74 4.18 -4.08 4.78
CA LEU A 74 3.97 -4.01 6.23
C LEU A 74 3.10 -5.19 6.67
N ILE A 75 3.41 -5.78 7.83
CA ILE A 75 2.60 -6.84 8.43
C ILE A 75 2.15 -6.41 9.82
N TYR A 76 0.83 -6.43 10.05
CA TYR A 76 0.22 -6.08 11.32
C TYR A 76 -0.51 -7.25 11.96
N GLN A 77 -0.41 -7.33 13.28
CA GLN A 77 -1.36 -8.02 14.12
C GLN A 77 -2.39 -7.01 14.63
N LEU A 78 -3.67 -7.28 14.37
CA LEU A 78 -4.77 -6.41 14.79
C LEU A 78 -5.65 -7.11 15.81
N ASN A 79 -5.89 -6.45 16.94
CA ASN A 79 -6.78 -6.90 17.99
C ASN A 79 -8.14 -6.20 17.88
N VAL A 80 -8.87 -6.54 16.82
CA VAL A 80 -10.22 -6.05 16.55
C VAL A 80 -11.16 -7.23 16.25
N PRO A 81 -12.48 -7.12 16.53
CA PRO A 81 -13.43 -8.21 16.28
C PRO A 81 -13.44 -8.68 14.83
N ASP A 82 -13.59 -7.75 13.89
CA ASP A 82 -13.55 -7.99 12.45
C ASP A 82 -12.80 -6.85 11.75
N ILE A 83 -11.72 -7.18 11.05
CA ILE A 83 -10.97 -6.19 10.27
C ILE A 83 -11.62 -5.88 8.93
N TYR A 84 -12.38 -6.82 8.37
CA TYR A 84 -13.02 -6.65 7.06
C TYR A 84 -14.12 -5.60 7.11
N GLU A 85 -14.79 -5.41 8.25
CA GLU A 85 -15.71 -4.29 8.48
C GLU A 85 -14.99 -2.94 8.32
N HIS A 86 -13.81 -2.79 8.91
CA HIS A 86 -13.02 -1.56 8.80
C HIS A 86 -12.47 -1.35 7.38
N ILE A 87 -12.13 -2.43 6.67
CA ILE A 87 -11.71 -2.38 5.25
C ILE A 87 -12.87 -1.91 4.36
N LYS A 88 -14.12 -2.32 4.63
CA LYS A 88 -15.28 -1.84 3.88
C LYS A 88 -15.49 -0.34 4.06
N GLU A 89 -15.44 0.13 5.32
CA GLU A 89 -15.58 1.55 5.66
C GLU A 89 -14.56 2.41 4.90
N ASP A 90 -13.29 1.97 4.88
CA ASP A 90 -12.19 2.69 4.23
C ASP A 90 -11.79 2.07 2.89
N SER A 91 -12.73 1.48 2.14
CA SER A 91 -12.43 0.72 0.91
C SER A 91 -11.59 1.48 -0.12
N HIS A 92 -11.68 2.82 -0.12
CA HIS A 92 -10.87 3.69 -0.97
C HIS A 92 -9.36 3.65 -0.71
N ARG A 93 -8.92 3.19 0.47
CA ARG A 93 -7.50 3.07 0.85
C ARG A 93 -6.91 1.68 0.57
N PHE A 94 -7.77 0.73 0.20
CA PHE A 94 -7.37 -0.66 -0.01
C PHE A 94 -7.54 -1.04 -1.48
N ASP A 95 -6.58 -1.79 -2.00
CA ASP A 95 -6.73 -2.46 -3.29
C ASP A 95 -7.64 -3.67 -3.11
N THR A 96 -8.86 -3.60 -3.65
CA THR A 96 -9.83 -4.69 -3.61
C THR A 96 -10.02 -5.36 -4.97
N SER A 97 -9.17 -5.05 -5.95
CA SER A 97 -9.27 -5.60 -7.32
C SER A 97 -9.16 -7.13 -7.37
N ASP A 98 -8.40 -7.70 -6.43
CA ASP A 98 -8.18 -9.15 -6.29
C ASP A 98 -9.33 -9.89 -5.55
N TYR A 99 -10.35 -9.20 -5.02
CA TYR A 99 -11.48 -9.88 -4.38
C TYR A 99 -12.48 -10.40 -5.41
N GLU A 100 -13.00 -11.60 -5.17
CA GLU A 100 -14.15 -12.11 -5.94
C GLU A 100 -15.41 -11.28 -5.64
N PRO A 101 -16.30 -11.05 -6.63
CA PRO A 101 -17.56 -10.32 -6.43
C PRO A 101 -18.44 -10.89 -5.31
N ASN A 102 -18.38 -12.20 -5.06
CA ASN A 102 -19.14 -12.91 -4.03
C ASN A 102 -18.24 -13.41 -2.88
N ASN A 103 -17.18 -12.67 -2.55
CA ASN A 103 -16.30 -13.05 -1.45
C ASN A 103 -17.06 -13.12 -0.11
N PRO A 104 -16.68 -14.05 0.80
CA PRO A 104 -17.37 -14.26 2.08
C PRO A 104 -17.29 -13.05 3.02
N TYR A 105 -16.43 -12.09 2.72
CA TYR A 105 -16.27 -10.87 3.49
C TYR A 105 -17.22 -9.78 3.03
N GLY A 106 -17.90 -9.90 1.88
CA GLY A 106 -18.81 -8.88 1.33
C GLY A 106 -18.12 -7.56 0.97
N ILE A 107 -16.84 -7.62 0.57
CA ILE A 107 -16.07 -6.46 0.10
C ILE A 107 -16.35 -6.24 -1.39
N GLU A 108 -16.64 -4.99 -1.78
CA GLU A 108 -16.84 -4.64 -3.20
C GLU A 108 -15.50 -4.72 -3.95
N GLN A 109 -15.48 -5.43 -5.08
CA GLN A 109 -14.35 -5.44 -6.00
C GLN A 109 -14.28 -4.10 -6.74
N LYS A 110 -13.22 -3.33 -6.54
CA LYS A 110 -12.97 -2.05 -7.22
C LYS A 110 -11.68 -2.14 -8.02
N ASN A 111 -11.74 -1.74 -9.29
CA ASN A 111 -10.61 -1.64 -10.23
C ASN A 111 -10.12 -0.18 -10.35
#